data_AF-A0A3N6N884-F1
#
_entry.id   AF-A0A3N6N884-F1
#
_cell.length_a   1.000
_cell.length_b   1.000
_cell.length_c   1.000
_cell.angle_alpha   90.00
_cell.angle_beta   90.00
_cell.angle_gamma   90.00
#
_symmetry.space_group_name_H-M   'P 1'
#
loop_
_entity.id
_entity.type
_entity.pdbx_description
1 polymer ?
#
loop_
_entity_poly.entity_id
_entity_poly.type
_entity_poly.pdbx_seq_one_letter_code
_entity_poly.pdbx_strand_id
1 'polypeptide(L)'
;MAVVAGGGCCASPQRPDSCRSIPGIGWKRTASRAKARPTIGRCLRELYNFAVDLDCHVQILAHPAKAGDGYRRSDPPELEHIHGSKHWDNMVDQGFVVHRRRLFNDKGEREFNTELHHKKSRFEELGYATKFGLEFQSDTGRFADCNLAKRTPAKQQQQATILSAANDGLRRLSAIRAMAHQGGRRH
;
A
#
# COMPACT_ATOMS: atom_id res chain seq x y z
N MET A 1 -4.41 6.20 8.24
CA MET A 1 -3.53 6.02 7.08
C MET A 1 -2.13 6.35 7.55
N ALA A 2 -1.28 5.34 7.65
CA ALA A 2 0.09 5.45 8.09
C ALA A 2 0.96 4.78 7.02
N VAL A 3 2.04 5.45 6.62
CA VAL A 3 3.08 4.85 5.79
C VAL A 3 4.16 4.37 6.75
N VAL A 4 4.52 3.10 6.67
CA VAL A 4 5.69 2.55 7.37
C VAL A 4 6.80 2.44 6.35
N ALA A 5 7.84 3.25 6.50
CA ALA A 5 9.07 3.07 5.76
C ALA A 5 10.05 2.29 6.64
N GLY A 6 10.36 1.06 6.24
CA GLY A 6 11.35 0.21 6.91
C GLY A 6 12.67 0.27 6.18
N GLY A 7 13.76 0.62 6.88
CA GLY A 7 15.13 0.45 6.39
C GLY A 7 15.63 -0.94 6.76
N GLY A 8 15.74 -1.85 5.80
CA GLY A 8 16.05 -3.26 6.06
C GLY A 8 17.54 -3.54 5.99
N CYS A 9 18.16 -3.87 7.13
CA CYS A 9 19.45 -4.54 7.14
C CYS A 9 19.28 -5.95 6.55
N CYS A 10 19.83 -6.15 5.35
CA CYS A 10 19.91 -7.46 4.73
C CYS A 10 21.05 -8.23 5.38
N ALA A 11 20.68 -9.21 6.20
CA ALA A 11 21.44 -10.40 6.59
C ALA A 11 22.91 -10.22 7.06
N SER A 12 23.11 -10.22 8.38
CA SER A 12 24.32 -10.80 8.98
C SER A 12 23.94 -11.85 10.04
N PRO A 13 24.34 -13.12 9.87
CA PRO A 13 24.06 -14.16 10.83
C PRO A 13 25.19 -14.22 11.86
N GLN A 14 25.15 -13.39 12.92
CA GLN A 14 25.88 -13.63 14.17
C GLN A 14 25.60 -12.55 15.25
N ARG A 15 24.72 -12.86 16.22
CA ARG A 15 25.01 -12.96 17.67
C ARG A 15 23.81 -12.59 18.57
N PRO A 16 23.70 -13.23 19.74
CA PRO A 16 22.64 -12.98 20.72
C PRO A 16 23.01 -11.89 21.73
N ASP A 17 21.97 -11.31 22.34
CA ASP A 17 21.93 -10.71 23.68
C ASP A 17 22.93 -9.59 24.00
N SER A 18 22.54 -8.34 23.69
CA SER A 18 22.55 -7.27 24.70
C SER A 18 21.91 -6.00 24.15
N CYS A 19 20.70 -5.68 24.63
CA CYS A 19 20.18 -4.32 24.60
C CYS A 19 21.04 -3.45 25.52
N ARG A 20 22.20 -2.98 25.04
CA ARG A 20 22.95 -1.90 25.69
C ARG A 20 22.23 -0.59 25.41
N SER A 21 21.65 0.02 26.43
CA SER A 21 21.49 1.47 26.45
C SER A 21 22.88 2.08 26.31
N ILE A 22 23.13 2.79 25.22
CA ILE A 22 24.36 3.57 25.04
C ILE A 22 24.09 4.97 25.58
N PRO A 23 24.64 5.37 26.75
CA PRO A 23 24.66 6.75 27.15
C PRO A 23 25.80 7.43 26.40
N GLY A 24 25.52 8.06 25.25
CA GLY A 24 26.62 8.70 24.53
C GLY A 24 26.42 9.14 23.09
N ILE A 25 25.19 9.25 22.56
CA ILE A 25 25.00 10.03 21.33
C ILE A 25 25.09 11.52 21.72
N GLY A 26 26.33 11.99 21.84
CA GLY A 26 26.65 13.40 21.89
C GLY A 26 26.23 14.01 20.57
N TRP A 27 24.99 14.51 20.53
CA TRP A 27 24.54 15.42 19.50
C TRP A 27 25.43 16.66 19.60
N LYS A 28 26.58 16.64 18.91
CA LYS A 28 27.44 17.81 18.79
C LYS A 28 26.60 18.85 18.07
N ARG A 29 26.02 19.73 18.87
CA ARG A 29 25.34 20.94 18.45
C ARG A 29 26.42 21.80 17.81
N THR A 30 26.68 21.59 16.52
CA THR A 30 27.42 22.53 15.69
C THR A 30 26.56 23.77 15.59
N ALA A 31 26.73 24.63 16.59
CA ALA A 31 26.24 25.98 16.59
C ALA A 31 27.02 26.75 15.51
N SER A 32 26.48 26.78 14.30
CA SER A 32 26.42 27.99 13.51
C SER A 32 25.47 27.80 12.33
N ARG A 33 24.68 28.86 12.07
CA ARG A 33 24.17 29.26 10.76
C ARG A 33 22.79 28.72 10.31
N ALA A 34 21.87 29.68 10.27
CA ALA A 34 20.53 29.71 9.66
C ALA A 34 19.40 28.89 10.30
N LYS A 35 18.36 29.62 10.69
CA LYS A 35 17.04 29.20 11.21
C LYS A 35 16.20 28.50 10.12
N ALA A 36 16.77 27.54 9.41
CA ALA A 36 16.08 26.73 8.41
C ALA A 36 15.73 25.38 9.03
N ARG A 37 14.45 24.98 8.96
CA ARG A 37 14.06 23.63 9.37
C ARG A 37 14.82 22.64 8.48
N PRO A 38 15.50 21.63 9.05
CA PRO A 38 16.20 20.63 8.25
C PRO A 38 15.22 20.00 7.26
N THR A 39 15.64 19.84 6.00
CA THR A 39 14.82 19.20 4.99
C THR A 39 14.64 17.72 5.34
N ILE A 40 13.51 17.12 4.96
CA ILE A 40 13.24 15.71 5.24
C ILE A 40 14.32 14.80 4.65
N GLY A 41 14.89 15.15 3.49
CA GLY A 41 15.98 14.41 2.88
C GLY A 41 17.25 14.36 3.71
N ARG A 42 17.57 15.42 4.47
CA ARG A 42 18.69 15.39 5.42
C ARG A 42 18.37 14.47 6.59
N CYS A 43 17.19 14.58 7.19
CA CYS A 43 16.79 13.72 8.31
C CYS A 43 16.80 12.23 7.92
N LEU A 44 16.27 11.88 6.75
CA LEU A 44 16.26 10.49 6.26
C LEU A 44 17.67 9.94 6.04
N ARG A 45 18.60 10.77 5.56
CA ARG A 45 20.01 10.35 5.38
C ARG A 45 20.70 10.09 6.71
N GLU A 46 20.49 10.95 7.71
CA GLU A 46 21.03 10.72 9.05
C GLU A 46 20.45 9.45 9.68
N LEU A 47 19.13 9.20 9.50
CA LEU A 47 18.49 7.97 9.98
C LEU A 47 19.01 6.72 9.27
N TYR A 48 19.28 6.81 7.96
CA TYR A 48 19.91 5.73 7.21
C TYR A 48 21.31 5.41 7.76
N ASN A 49 22.15 6.43 7.94
CA ASN A 49 23.48 6.24 8.52
C ASN A 49 23.40 5.64 9.92
N PHE A 50 22.48 6.11 10.75
CA PHE A 50 22.22 5.54 12.07
C PHE A 50 21.84 4.05 12.00
N ALA A 51 20.95 3.68 11.08
CA ALA A 51 20.53 2.28 10.89
C ALA A 51 21.71 1.39 10.49
N VAL A 52 22.57 1.87 9.58
CA VAL A 52 23.76 1.16 9.11
C VAL A 52 24.83 1.07 10.21
N ASP A 53 25.14 2.17 10.87
CA ASP A 53 26.21 2.25 11.89
C ASP A 53 25.91 1.39 13.11
N LEU A 54 24.62 1.22 13.46
CA LEU A 54 24.16 0.44 14.61
C LEU A 54 23.56 -0.91 14.24
N ASP A 55 23.58 -1.28 12.96
CA ASP A 55 22.99 -2.51 12.42
C ASP A 55 21.57 -2.78 12.95
N CYS A 56 20.69 -1.77 12.82
CA CYS A 56 19.33 -1.84 13.34
C CYS A 56 18.26 -1.48 12.31
N HIS A 57 17.07 -2.06 12.48
CA HIS A 57 15.92 -1.75 11.64
C HIS A 57 15.22 -0.49 12.13
N VAL A 58 15.08 0.50 11.24
CA VAL A 58 14.37 1.74 11.54
C VAL A 58 13.03 1.74 10.81
N GLN A 59 11.95 1.90 11.57
CA GLN A 59 10.59 2.07 11.06
C GLN A 59 10.11 3.50 11.30
N ILE A 60 9.69 4.17 10.23
CA ILE A 60 9.20 5.54 10.30
C ILE A 60 7.73 5.58 9.93
N LEU A 61 6.90 6.13 10.82
CA LEU A 61 5.49 6.39 10.56
C LEU A 61 5.32 7.79 9.97
N ALA A 62 4.77 7.86 8.76
CA ALA A 62 4.48 9.13 8.10
C ALA A 62 3.00 9.25 7.76
N HIS A 63 2.46 10.46 7.97
CA HIS A 63 1.14 10.81 7.49
C HIS A 63 1.25 11.36 6.05
N PRO A 64 0.34 10.96 5.15
CA PRO A 64 0.26 11.58 3.84
C PRO A 64 -0.06 13.07 4.00
N ALA A 65 0.45 13.88 3.07
CA ALA A 65 0.07 15.28 2.97
C ALA A 65 -1.44 15.37 2.72
N LYS A 66 -2.04 16.50 3.13
CA LYS A 66 -3.46 16.76 2.86
C LYS A 66 -3.71 16.60 1.37
N ALA A 67 -4.52 15.61 1.02
CA ALA A 67 -4.98 15.36 -0.34
C ALA A 67 -5.43 16.68 -0.99
N GLY A 68 -4.75 17.10 -2.07
CA GLY A 68 -5.27 18.12 -2.97
C GLY A 68 -6.53 17.59 -3.68
N ASP A 69 -7.22 18.47 -4.40
CA ASP A 69 -8.54 18.23 -5.03
C ASP A 69 -8.60 17.05 -6.03
N GLY A 70 -7.45 16.46 -6.39
CA GLY A 70 -7.35 15.31 -7.29
C GLY A 70 -7.22 13.93 -6.63
N TYR A 71 -6.96 13.84 -5.32
CA TYR A 71 -6.79 12.55 -4.66
C TYR A 71 -8.15 11.96 -4.27
N ARG A 72 -8.59 10.95 -5.04
CA ARG A 72 -9.81 10.21 -4.73
C ARG A 72 -9.58 9.46 -3.42
N ARG A 73 -10.38 9.79 -2.40
CA ARG A 73 -10.38 9.13 -1.08
C ARG A 73 -10.51 7.60 -1.14
N SER A 74 -10.87 7.04 -2.29
CA SER A 74 -11.03 5.62 -2.52
C SER A 74 -9.73 4.86 -2.80
N ASP A 75 -8.66 5.54 -3.19
CA ASP A 75 -7.45 4.89 -3.70
C ASP A 75 -6.34 4.96 -2.64
N PRO A 76 -5.50 3.93 -2.48
CA PRO A 76 -4.40 3.96 -1.53
C PRO A 76 -3.34 4.99 -1.95
N PRO A 77 -2.70 5.71 -1.01
CA PRO A 77 -1.73 6.73 -1.35
C PRO A 77 -0.44 6.07 -1.80
N GLU A 78 0.23 6.68 -2.77
CA GLU A 78 1.63 6.42 -3.06
C GLU A 78 2.56 7.12 -2.07
N LEU A 79 3.83 6.68 -2.02
CA LEU A 79 4.88 7.28 -1.18
C LEU A 79 5.13 8.76 -1.52
N GLU A 80 4.88 9.14 -2.76
CA GLU A 80 4.96 10.52 -3.24
C GLU A 80 3.88 11.44 -2.65
N HIS A 81 2.85 10.89 -2.00
CA HIS A 81 1.83 11.72 -1.34
C HIS A 81 2.25 12.16 0.07
N ILE A 82 3.41 11.73 0.59
CA ILE A 82 3.93 12.18 1.88
C ILE A 82 4.54 13.58 1.72
N HIS A 83 4.43 14.44 2.73
CA HIS A 83 5.02 15.78 2.66
C HIS A 83 6.57 15.69 2.54
N GLY A 84 7.14 16.39 1.54
CA GLY A 84 8.55 16.22 1.14
C GLY A 84 8.84 14.97 0.27
N SER A 85 7.75 14.37 -0.21
CA SER A 85 7.50 13.30 -1.19
C SER A 85 8.69 12.64 -1.90
N LYS A 86 9.45 13.38 -2.71
CA LYS A 86 10.47 12.78 -3.59
C LYS A 86 11.55 12.01 -2.82
N HIS A 87 11.83 12.38 -1.58
CA HIS A 87 12.86 11.69 -0.79
C HIS A 87 12.38 10.35 -0.22
N TRP A 88 11.08 10.21 0.05
CA TRP A 88 10.52 8.97 0.58
C TRP A 88 10.59 7.87 -0.46
N ASP A 89 10.21 8.16 -1.69
CA ASP A 89 10.27 7.17 -2.76
C ASP A 89 11.72 6.79 -3.12
N ASN A 90 12.70 7.69 -2.98
CA ASN A 90 14.09 7.36 -3.34
C ASN A 90 14.89 6.70 -2.21
N MET A 91 14.74 7.15 -0.95
CA MET A 91 15.65 6.79 0.13
C MET A 91 15.26 5.52 0.90
N VAL A 92 13.96 5.21 1.00
CA VAL A 92 13.49 4.09 1.81
C VAL A 92 13.74 2.75 1.11
N ASP A 93 14.04 1.71 1.88
CA ASP A 93 14.22 0.36 1.33
C ASP A 93 12.87 -0.31 1.09
N GLN A 94 11.95 -0.17 2.05
CA GLN A 94 10.60 -0.74 1.99
C GLN A 94 9.56 0.36 2.20
N GLY A 95 8.48 0.32 1.43
CA GLY A 95 7.37 1.26 1.52
C GLY A 95 6.05 0.56 1.71
N PHE A 96 5.43 0.73 2.88
CA PHE A 96 4.13 0.15 3.21
C PHE A 96 3.07 1.22 3.39
N VAL A 97 1.85 0.95 2.96
CA VAL A 97 0.72 1.87 3.04
C VAL A 97 -0.48 1.16 3.65
N VAL A 98 -0.94 1.65 4.79
CA VAL A 98 -2.19 1.18 5.42
C VAL A 98 -3.35 2.05 4.94
N HIS A 99 -4.23 1.46 4.13
CA HIS A 99 -5.36 2.12 3.51
C HIS A 99 -6.69 1.51 3.96
N ARG A 100 -7.65 2.37 4.30
CA ARG A 100 -9.02 1.97 4.57
C ARG A 100 -9.94 2.68 3.58
N ARG A 101 -10.47 1.90 2.64
CA ARG A 101 -11.26 2.40 1.50
C ARG A 101 -12.54 3.10 1.92
N ARG A 102 -13.15 2.66 3.02
CA ARG A 102 -14.40 3.17 3.56
C ARG A 102 -14.36 3.15 5.09
N LEU A 103 -14.82 4.23 5.69
CA LEU A 103 -14.96 4.31 7.15
C LEU A 103 -16.30 3.75 7.60
N PHE A 104 -17.35 3.97 6.80
CA PHE A 104 -18.71 3.55 7.07
C PHE A 104 -19.29 2.80 5.86
N ASN A 105 -20.09 1.77 6.15
CA ASN A 105 -20.85 1.01 5.16
C ASN A 105 -22.07 1.80 4.68
N ASP A 106 -22.71 1.32 3.62
CA ASP A 106 -23.96 1.91 3.07
C ASP A 106 -25.11 1.91 4.12
N LYS A 107 -24.99 1.10 5.19
CA LYS A 107 -25.91 1.05 6.35
C LYS A 107 -25.56 2.02 7.49
N GLY A 108 -24.47 2.79 7.38
CA GLY A 108 -24.00 3.71 8.42
C GLY A 108 -23.12 3.06 9.50
N GLU A 109 -22.89 1.75 9.46
CA GLU A 109 -22.04 1.03 10.41
C GLU A 109 -20.55 1.22 10.11
N ARG A 110 -19.70 1.24 11.15
CA ARG A 110 -18.24 1.42 11.01
C ARG A 110 -17.58 0.17 10.42
N GLU A 111 -16.77 0.34 9.37
CA GLU A 111 -16.34 -0.81 8.55
C GLU A 111 -15.09 -1.61 8.97
N PHE A 112 -14.04 -1.16 9.62
CA PHE A 112 -12.83 -1.96 9.99
C PHE A 112 -11.99 -2.67 8.91
N ASN A 113 -12.51 -2.93 7.70
CA ASN A 113 -11.73 -3.48 6.58
C ASN A 113 -10.58 -2.53 6.22
N THR A 114 -9.37 -3.08 6.17
CA THR A 114 -8.14 -2.35 5.94
C THR A 114 -7.26 -3.14 4.98
N GLU A 115 -6.52 -2.44 4.15
CA GLU A 115 -5.58 -3.02 3.19
C GLU A 115 -4.19 -2.54 3.55
N LEU A 116 -3.23 -3.46 3.62
CA LEU A 116 -1.81 -3.15 3.68
C LEU A 116 -1.23 -3.32 2.28
N HIS A 117 -0.74 -2.23 1.71
CA HIS A 117 -0.11 -2.22 0.40
C HIS A 117 1.40 -2.15 0.57
N HIS A 118 2.12 -3.15 0.09
CA HIS A 118 3.55 -3.09 -0.11
C HIS A 118 3.79 -2.42 -1.46
N LYS A 119 4.18 -1.14 -1.42
CA LYS A 119 4.30 -0.27 -2.61
C LYS A 119 5.69 -0.28 -3.22
N LYS A 120 6.72 -0.45 -2.39
CA LYS A 120 8.10 -0.39 -2.83
C LYS A 120 8.96 -1.39 -2.07
N SER A 121 9.73 -2.16 -2.82
CA SER A 121 10.90 -2.88 -2.34
C SER A 121 12.11 -2.45 -3.14
N ARG A 122 13.19 -2.04 -2.46
CA ARG A 122 14.50 -1.79 -3.10
C ARG A 122 15.23 -3.09 -3.47
N PHE A 123 14.99 -4.14 -2.69
CA PHE A 123 15.70 -5.41 -2.76
C PHE A 123 14.75 -6.51 -3.22
N GLU A 124 15.03 -7.17 -4.34
CA GLU A 124 14.14 -8.18 -4.91
C GLU A 124 13.96 -9.38 -3.98
N GLU A 125 15.00 -9.69 -3.19
CA GLU A 125 15.00 -10.74 -2.18
C GLU A 125 14.01 -10.50 -1.03
N LEU A 126 13.64 -9.24 -0.77
CA LEU A 126 12.62 -8.89 0.22
C LEU A 126 11.19 -8.99 -0.35
N GLY A 127 11.08 -9.28 -1.64
CA GLY A 127 9.83 -9.54 -2.33
C GLY A 127 9.32 -8.39 -3.19
N TYR A 128 8.15 -8.62 -3.78
CA TYR A 128 7.54 -7.72 -4.75
C TYR A 128 6.37 -6.95 -4.15
N ALA A 129 5.95 -5.90 -4.87
CA ALA A 129 4.77 -5.14 -4.52
C ALA A 129 3.54 -6.07 -4.42
N THR A 130 2.89 -6.05 -3.27
CA THR A 130 1.80 -6.96 -2.92
C THR A 130 0.78 -6.23 -2.05
N LYS A 131 -0.39 -6.83 -1.87
CA LYS A 131 -1.45 -6.30 -1.01
C LYS A 131 -1.98 -7.37 -0.08
N PHE A 132 -2.22 -7.00 1.17
CA PHE A 132 -2.71 -7.86 2.22
C PHE A 132 -4.01 -7.31 2.80
N GLY A 133 -4.89 -8.23 3.17
CA GLY A 133 -6.16 -7.90 3.80
C GLY A 133 -6.02 -7.95 5.29
N LEU A 134 -6.44 -6.87 5.93
CA LEU A 134 -6.45 -6.74 7.37
C LEU A 134 -7.86 -6.36 7.83
N GLU A 135 -8.26 -6.88 8.98
CA GLU A 135 -9.48 -6.48 9.68
C GLU A 135 -9.11 -5.94 11.06
N PHE A 136 -9.55 -4.73 11.35
CA PHE A 136 -9.30 -4.10 12.65
C PHE A 136 -10.31 -4.60 13.69
N GLN A 137 -9.85 -5.30 14.70
CA GLN A 137 -10.68 -5.72 15.83
C GLN A 137 -10.78 -4.56 16.83
N SER A 138 -11.95 -3.93 16.94
CA SER A 138 -12.17 -2.80 17.86
C SER A 138 -11.89 -3.15 19.31
N ASP A 139 -12.17 -4.39 19.69
CA ASP A 139 -12.17 -4.82 21.08
C ASP A 139 -10.74 -5.00 21.60
N THR A 140 -9.85 -5.45 20.72
CA THR A 140 -8.43 -5.68 21.05
C THR A 140 -7.52 -4.54 20.58
N GLY A 141 -8.00 -3.68 19.69
CA GLY A 141 -7.19 -2.63 19.05
C GLY A 141 -6.13 -3.16 18.09
N ARG A 142 -6.27 -4.41 17.61
CA ARG A 142 -5.29 -5.10 16.78
C ARG A 142 -5.83 -5.37 15.37
N PHE A 143 -4.92 -5.50 14.42
CA PHE A 143 -5.25 -6.01 13.08
C PHE A 143 -5.11 -7.53 13.06
N ALA A 144 -6.08 -8.20 12.46
CA ALA A 144 -6.04 -9.61 12.13
C ALA A 144 -6.04 -9.79 10.61
N ASP A 145 -5.42 -10.87 10.13
CA ASP A 145 -5.43 -11.20 8.70
C ASP A 145 -6.85 -11.49 8.23
N CYS A 146 -7.20 -10.94 7.06
CA CYS A 146 -8.47 -11.21 6.42
C CYS A 146 -8.27 -11.60 4.95
N ASN A 147 -9.10 -12.52 4.46
CA ASN A 147 -9.03 -12.96 3.08
C ASN A 147 -9.60 -11.88 2.15
N LEU A 148 -8.72 -11.12 1.49
CA LEU A 148 -9.10 -10.08 0.51
C LEU A 148 -10.01 -10.63 -0.61
N ALA A 149 -9.78 -11.88 -1.02
CA ALA A 149 -10.51 -12.54 -2.12
C ALA A 149 -12.01 -12.73 -1.84
N LYS A 150 -12.45 -12.66 -0.58
CA LYS A 150 -13.83 -12.97 -0.19
C LYS A 150 -14.77 -11.76 -0.18
N ARG A 151 -14.28 -10.54 -0.46
CA ARG A 151 -15.06 -9.30 -0.24
C ARG A 151 -14.99 -8.32 -1.41
N THR A 152 -14.94 -8.78 -2.65
CA THR A 152 -15.23 -7.89 -3.79
C THR A 152 -16.62 -7.27 -3.59
N PRO A 153 -16.77 -5.94 -3.58
CA PRO A 153 -18.09 -5.33 -3.44
C PRO A 153 -18.95 -5.79 -4.61
N ALA A 154 -20.15 -6.31 -4.30
CA ALA A 154 -21.10 -6.93 -5.24
C ALA A 154 -21.42 -6.11 -6.53
N LYS A 155 -21.05 -4.83 -6.58
CA LYS A 155 -21.19 -3.95 -7.76
C LYS A 155 -20.32 -4.36 -8.95
N GLN A 156 -19.18 -5.03 -8.76
CA GLN A 156 -18.39 -5.55 -9.90
C GLN A 156 -18.93 -6.86 -10.48
N GLN A 157 -19.63 -7.66 -9.68
CA GLN A 157 -20.29 -8.88 -10.17
C GLN A 157 -21.47 -8.55 -11.09
N GLN A 158 -22.27 -7.52 -10.77
CA GLN A 158 -23.39 -7.12 -11.64
C GLN A 158 -22.95 -6.67 -13.04
N GLN A 159 -21.84 -5.92 -13.17
CA GLN A 159 -21.34 -5.53 -14.50
C GLN A 159 -20.81 -6.72 -15.29
N ALA A 160 -20.13 -7.68 -14.64
CA ALA A 160 -19.66 -8.90 -15.30
C ALA A 160 -20.83 -9.79 -15.76
N THR A 161 -21.89 -9.93 -14.96
CA THR A 161 -23.09 -10.72 -15.32
C THR A 161 -23.88 -10.08 -16.47
N ILE A 162 -23.98 -8.75 -16.52
CA ILE A 162 -24.67 -8.04 -17.61
C ILE A 162 -23.88 -8.18 -18.92
N LEU A 163 -22.55 -8.07 -18.88
CA LEU A 163 -21.69 -8.25 -20.06
C LEU A 163 -21.67 -9.70 -20.58
N SER A 164 -21.72 -10.70 -19.70
CA SER A 164 -21.83 -12.10 -20.13
C SER A 164 -23.19 -12.40 -20.75
N ALA A 165 -24.29 -11.87 -20.18
CA ALA A 165 -25.63 -12.04 -20.73
C ALA A 165 -25.82 -11.38 -22.11
N ALA A 166 -25.19 -10.22 -22.34
CA ALA A 166 -25.21 -9.54 -23.64
C ALA A 166 -24.50 -10.35 -24.74
N ASN A 167 -23.37 -11.00 -24.40
CA ASN A 167 -22.61 -11.81 -25.35
C ASN A 167 -23.33 -13.12 -25.73
N ASP A 168 -24.10 -13.72 -24.81
CA ASP A 168 -24.92 -14.89 -25.10
C ASP A 168 -26.10 -14.57 -26.04
N GLY A 169 -26.69 -13.36 -25.91
CA GLY A 169 -27.74 -12.89 -26.82
C GLY A 169 -27.26 -12.73 -28.27
N LEU A 170 -26.07 -12.17 -28.46
CA LEU A 170 -25.44 -12.01 -29.79
C LEU A 170 -25.10 -13.34 -30.44
N ARG A 171 -24.64 -14.33 -29.66
CA ARG A 171 -24.36 -15.69 -30.17
C ARG A 171 -25.63 -16.39 -30.64
N ARG A 172 -26.74 -16.27 -29.91
CA ARG A 172 -28.04 -16.83 -30.33
C ARG A 172 -28.57 -16.21 -31.62
N LEU A 173 -28.46 -14.90 -31.78
CA LEU A 173 -28.86 -14.22 -33.02
C LEU A 173 -27.98 -14.61 -34.22
N SER A 174 -26.68 -14.79 -34.00
CA SER A 174 -25.78 -15.26 -35.05
C SER A 174 -26.08 -16.70 -35.50
N ALA A 175 -26.49 -17.58 -34.58
CA ALA A 175 -26.89 -18.96 -34.90
C ALA A 175 -28.19 -19.01 -35.71
N ILE A 176 -29.19 -18.19 -35.36
CA ILE A 176 -30.46 -18.10 -36.12
C ILE A 176 -30.18 -17.60 -37.56
N ARG A 177 -29.31 -16.60 -37.72
CA ARG A 177 -28.95 -16.06 -39.03
C ARG A 177 -28.16 -17.08 -39.89
N ALA A 178 -27.33 -17.90 -39.28
CA ALA A 178 -26.60 -18.98 -39.97
C ALA A 178 -27.53 -20.10 -40.46
N MET A 179 -28.59 -20.43 -39.71
CA MET A 179 -29.57 -21.43 -40.13
C MET A 179 -30.50 -20.94 -41.24
N ALA A 180 -30.80 -19.64 -41.30
CA ALA A 180 -31.62 -19.06 -42.37
C ALA A 180 -30.95 -19.11 -43.76
N HIS A 181 -29.61 -19.14 -43.83
CA HIS A 181 -28.86 -19.17 -45.09
C HIS A 181 -28.72 -20.57 -45.72
N GLN A 182 -29.05 -21.66 -45.00
CA GLN A 182 -28.95 -23.03 -45.54
C GLN A 182 -30.23 -23.52 -46.22
N GLY A 183 -31.34 -22.79 -46.14
CA GLY A 183 -32.64 -23.19 -46.71
C GLY A 183 -32.86 -22.84 -48.19
N GLY A 184 -31.92 -22.14 -48.84
CA GLY A 184 -32.15 -21.49 -50.15
C GLY A 184 -31.58 -22.18 -51.39
N ARG A 185 -31.21 -23.47 -51.34
CA ARG A 185 -30.81 -24.25 -52.54
C ARG A 185 -31.69 -25.48 -52.70
N ARG A 186 -32.87 -25.30 -53.29
CA ARG A 186 -33.58 -26.37 -53.99
C ARG A 186 -34.12 -25.82 -55.31
N HIS A 187 -33.54 -26.38 -56.37
CA HIS A 187 -33.92 -26.42 -57.79
C HIS A 187 -33.94 -25.11 -58.56
#